data_AF-A0A973G4J1-F1
#
_entry.id   AF-A0A973G4J1-F1
#
_cell.length_a   1.000
_cell.length_b   1.000
_cell.length_c   1.000
_cell.angle_alpha   90.00
_cell.angle_beta   90.00
_cell.angle_gamma   90.00
#
_symmetry.space_group_name_H-M   'P 1'
#
loop_
_entity.id
_entity.type
_entity.pdbx_description
1 polymer ?
#
loop_
_entity_poly.entity_id
_entity_poly.type
_entity_poly.pdbx_seq_one_letter_code
_entity_poly.pdbx_strand_id
1 'polypeptide(L)'
;MSKKVFKVLSPTAILGYGFPEKSFFRGMEKSPHLIAVDAGSTDPGPYYLGAGKSFTSRQAVKRDLTIILKAAVKTSIPCIIGSAGGSGARPHIDWTEEILREIAAEESLAFR
;
A
#
# COMPACT_ATOMS: atom_id res chain seq x y z
N MET A 1 34.47 0.34 7.36
CA MET A 1 33.14 0.80 7.86
C MET A 1 32.08 0.09 7.03
N SER A 2 31.10 -0.58 7.65
CA SER A 2 30.00 -1.16 6.87
C SER A 2 29.17 -0.03 6.26
N LYS A 3 28.79 -0.17 4.99
CA LYS A 3 27.98 0.81 4.27
C LYS A 3 26.61 0.91 4.97
N LYS A 4 26.13 2.11 5.27
CA LYS A 4 24.79 2.31 5.85
C LYS A 4 23.76 1.91 4.78
N VAL A 5 23.02 0.82 4.98
CA VAL A 5 22.05 0.27 4.00
C VAL A 5 20.63 0.65 4.40
N PHE A 6 19.86 1.17 3.46
CA PHE A 6 18.42 1.39 3.63
C PHE A 6 17.62 0.32 2.88
N LYS A 7 17.12 -0.67 3.63
CA LYS A 7 16.24 -1.73 3.13
C LYS A 7 14.80 -1.25 2.95
N VAL A 8 14.25 -1.42 1.75
CA VAL A 8 12.84 -1.18 1.42
C VAL A 8 12.19 -2.51 1.09
N LEU A 9 11.00 -2.77 1.63
CA LEU A 9 10.15 -3.89 1.22
C LEU A 9 9.05 -3.36 0.31
N SER A 10 9.03 -3.81 -0.94
CA SER A 10 7.93 -3.57 -1.87
C SER A 10 7.12 -4.86 -2.04
N PRO A 11 5.89 -4.95 -1.51
CA PRO A 11 5.12 -6.20 -1.48
C PRO A 11 4.46 -6.53 -2.81
N THR A 12 4.13 -5.52 -3.62
CA THR A 12 3.39 -5.66 -4.89
C THR A 12 3.90 -4.65 -5.91
N ALA A 13 3.71 -4.95 -7.20
CA ALA A 13 3.97 -4.02 -8.29
C ALA A 13 2.93 -2.88 -8.33
N ILE A 14 1.68 -3.19 -8.00
CA ILE A 14 0.58 -2.22 -7.90
C ILE A 14 -0.39 -2.63 -6.79
N LEU A 15 -0.85 -1.67 -5.99
CA LEU A 15 -1.80 -1.91 -4.92
C LEU A 15 -3.12 -2.47 -5.46
N GLY A 16 -3.55 -3.62 -4.93
CA GLY A 16 -4.75 -4.33 -5.36
C GLY A 16 -4.50 -5.44 -6.39
N TYR A 17 -3.25 -5.73 -6.75
CA TYR A 17 -2.91 -6.96 -7.50
C TYR A 17 -2.69 -8.17 -6.59
N GLY A 18 -2.53 -7.95 -5.30
CA GLY A 18 -2.22 -9.02 -4.36
C GLY A 18 -0.76 -9.43 -4.36
N PHE A 19 -0.39 -10.15 -3.30
CA PHE A 19 0.92 -10.73 -3.12
C PHE A 19 0.83 -11.97 -2.22
N PRO A 20 1.75 -12.94 -2.35
CA PRO A 20 1.79 -14.07 -1.42
C PRO A 20 2.18 -13.60 -0.01
N GLU A 21 1.31 -13.81 0.97
CA GLU A 21 1.57 -13.41 2.38
C GLU A 21 2.85 -14.02 2.93
N LYS A 22 3.15 -15.28 2.59
CA LYS A 22 4.41 -15.94 2.98
C LYS A 22 5.65 -15.18 2.50
N SER A 23 5.61 -14.64 1.28
CA SER A 23 6.71 -13.84 0.73
C SER A 23 6.84 -12.50 1.45
N PHE A 24 5.70 -11.85 1.72
CA PHE A 24 5.66 -10.60 2.48
C PHE A 24 6.25 -10.75 3.88
N PHE A 25 5.78 -11.73 4.66
CA PHE A 25 6.27 -11.95 6.02
C PHE A 25 7.74 -12.37 6.06
N ARG A 26 8.21 -13.17 5.09
CA ARG A 26 9.64 -13.45 4.93
C ARG A 26 10.46 -12.18 4.63
N GLY A 27 9.89 -11.23 3.91
CA GLY A 27 10.47 -9.91 3.71
C GLY A 27 10.55 -9.11 5.01
N MET A 28 9.48 -9.14 5.81
CA MET A 28 9.41 -8.47 7.12
C MET A 28 10.41 -9.02 8.14
N GLU A 29 10.70 -10.33 8.13
CA GLU A 29 11.76 -10.95 8.95
C GLU A 29 13.13 -10.29 8.75
N LYS A 30 13.38 -9.72 7.57
CA LYS A 30 14.62 -8.99 7.30
C LYS A 30 14.67 -7.60 7.92
N SER A 31 13.65 -7.18 8.70
CA SER A 31 13.55 -5.87 9.35
C SER A 31 13.81 -4.71 8.37
N PRO A 32 12.92 -4.49 7.37
CA PRO A 32 13.03 -3.35 6.47
C PRO A 32 12.87 -2.02 7.23
N HIS A 33 13.36 -0.94 6.65
CA HIS A 33 13.20 0.41 7.24
C HIS A 33 11.97 1.14 6.69
N LEU A 34 11.40 0.62 5.60
CA LEU A 34 10.23 1.18 4.91
C LEU A 34 9.49 0.06 4.18
N ILE A 35 8.17 0.04 4.32
CA ILE A 35 7.29 -0.65 3.37
C ILE A 35 6.85 0.38 2.35
N ALA A 36 7.17 0.17 1.07
CA ALA A 36 6.81 1.08 0.00
C ALA A 36 5.89 0.36 -0.98
N VAL A 37 4.73 0.94 -1.25
CA VAL A 37 3.73 0.37 -2.15
C VAL A 37 3.45 1.40 -3.23
N ASP A 38 3.56 1.01 -4.49
CA ASP A 38 3.04 1.84 -5.58
C ASP A 38 1.61 1.40 -5.91
N ALA A 39 0.75 2.36 -6.24
CA ALA A 39 -0.57 2.12 -6.78
C ALA A 39 -0.70 2.64 -8.22
N GLY A 40 0.35 3.26 -8.77
CA GLY A 40 0.36 3.93 -10.08
C GLY A 40 0.41 2.99 -11.28
N SER A 41 -0.30 3.32 -12.36
CA SER A 41 -0.06 2.74 -13.69
C SER A 41 -0.54 3.66 -14.81
N THR A 42 0.18 3.66 -15.93
CA THR A 42 -0.21 4.31 -17.20
C THR A 42 -0.75 3.34 -18.23
N ASP A 43 -0.55 2.03 -18.02
CA ASP A 43 -0.97 0.96 -18.93
C ASP A 43 -2.48 0.97 -19.24
N PRO A 44 -3.40 1.26 -18.29
CA PRO A 44 -4.84 1.28 -18.59
C PRO A 44 -5.29 2.54 -19.35
N GLY A 45 -4.36 3.44 -19.69
CA GLY A 45 -4.65 4.69 -20.40
C GLY A 45 -5.34 5.76 -19.54
N PRO A 46 -5.77 6.88 -20.14
CA PRO A 46 -6.22 8.06 -19.40
C PRO A 46 -7.62 7.93 -18.80
N TYR A 47 -8.37 6.86 -19.10
CA TYR A 47 -9.77 6.70 -18.72
C TYR A 47 -9.97 6.81 -17.20
N TYR A 48 -9.19 6.08 -16.40
CA TYR A 48 -9.36 6.00 -14.95
C TYR A 48 -9.04 7.33 -14.26
N LEU A 49 -8.01 8.03 -14.73
CA LEU A 49 -7.71 9.39 -14.31
C LEU A 49 -8.88 10.34 -14.59
N GLY A 50 -9.41 10.32 -15.83
CA GLY A 50 -10.52 11.18 -16.25
C GLY A 50 -11.84 10.86 -15.55
N ALA A 51 -12.08 9.59 -15.23
CA ALA A 51 -13.27 9.13 -14.53
C ALA A 51 -13.20 9.30 -13.00
N GLY A 52 -12.01 9.60 -12.44
CA GLY A 52 -11.79 9.68 -11.00
C GLY A 52 -11.99 8.34 -10.28
N LYS A 53 -11.64 7.22 -10.92
CA LYS A 53 -11.87 5.87 -10.41
C LYS A 53 -10.55 5.09 -10.37
N SER A 54 -10.40 4.23 -9.37
CA SER A 54 -9.29 3.28 -9.35
C SER A 54 -9.43 2.25 -10.48
N PHE A 55 -8.29 1.87 -11.07
CA PHE A 55 -8.19 0.73 -11.98
C PHE A 55 -8.36 -0.61 -11.26
N THR A 56 -7.93 -0.70 -10.00
CA THR A 56 -8.06 -1.90 -9.17
C THR A 56 -9.33 -1.86 -8.31
N SER A 57 -9.84 -3.03 -7.94
CA SER A 57 -11.07 -3.13 -7.15
C SER A 57 -10.85 -2.73 -5.68
N ARG A 58 -11.88 -2.13 -5.06
CA ARG A 58 -11.86 -1.76 -3.64
C ARG A 58 -11.51 -2.93 -2.73
N GLN A 59 -12.09 -4.10 -3.00
CA GLN A 59 -11.87 -5.31 -2.19
C GLN A 59 -10.40 -5.76 -2.23
N ALA A 60 -9.77 -5.73 -3.40
CA ALA A 60 -8.38 -6.13 -3.54
C ALA A 60 -7.43 -5.12 -2.87
N VAL A 61 -7.68 -3.82 -3.05
CA VAL A 61 -6.93 -2.75 -2.37
C VAL A 61 -7.07 -2.88 -0.85
N LYS A 62 -8.29 -3.10 -0.34
CA LYS A 62 -8.55 -3.28 1.10
C LYS A 62 -7.78 -4.48 1.64
N ARG A 63 -7.83 -5.65 0.97
CA ARG A 63 -7.07 -6.84 1.36
C ARG A 63 -5.58 -6.54 1.52
N ASP A 64 -4.97 -5.94 0.50
CA ASP A 64 -3.54 -5.66 0.48
C ASP A 64 -3.16 -4.68 1.61
N LEU A 65 -3.91 -3.58 1.74
CA LEU A 65 -3.70 -2.58 2.79
C LEU A 65 -3.87 -3.19 4.19
N THR A 66 -4.87 -4.04 4.43
CA THR A 66 -5.07 -4.68 5.74
C THR A 66 -3.82 -5.47 6.16
N ILE A 67 -3.26 -6.29 5.26
CA ILE A 67 -2.06 -7.08 5.56
C ILE A 67 -0.86 -6.17 5.84
N ILE A 68 -0.66 -5.16 4.99
CA ILE A 68 0.48 -4.23 5.07
C ILE A 68 0.41 -3.39 6.34
N LEU A 69 -0.73 -2.76 6.63
CA LEU A 69 -0.90 -1.86 7.78
C LEU A 69 -0.77 -2.60 9.11
N LYS A 70 -1.35 -3.81 9.23
CA LYS A 70 -1.20 -4.62 10.45
C LYS A 70 0.28 -4.92 10.74
N ALA A 71 1.05 -5.27 9.71
CA ALA A 71 2.48 -5.51 9.86
C ALA A 71 3.27 -4.24 10.16
N ALA A 72 2.99 -3.14 9.45
CA ALA A 72 3.62 -1.83 9.64
C ALA A 72 3.43 -1.31 11.07
N VAL A 73 2.18 -1.26 11.55
CA VAL A 73 1.83 -0.81 12.90
C VAL A 73 2.47 -1.71 13.97
N LYS A 74 2.37 -3.04 13.82
CA LYS A 74 2.96 -3.99 14.77
C LYS A 74 4.48 -3.83 14.90
N THR A 75 5.17 -3.48 13.82
CA THR A 75 6.63 -3.37 13.78
C THR A 75 7.15 -1.94 13.89
N SER A 76 6.25 -0.95 13.96
CA SER A 76 6.59 0.48 13.88
C SER A 76 7.45 0.83 12.66
N ILE A 77 7.26 0.11 11.55
CA ILE A 77 7.92 0.38 10.27
C ILE A 77 7.01 1.32 9.46
N PRO A 78 7.52 2.45 8.94
CA PRO A 78 6.70 3.35 8.13
C PRO A 78 6.21 2.65 6.86
N CYS A 79 4.99 2.99 6.44
CA CYS A 79 4.40 2.55 5.18
C CYS A 79 4.11 3.77 4.31
N ILE A 80 4.59 3.77 3.06
CA ILE A 80 4.32 4.83 2.07
C ILE A 80 3.56 4.22 0.91
N ILE A 81 2.47 4.88 0.50
CA ILE A 81 1.65 4.51 -0.65
C ILE A 81 1.83 5.59 -1.72
N GLY A 82 2.48 5.25 -2.83
CA GLY A 82 2.63 6.09 -4.02
C GLY A 82 1.41 6.01 -4.93
N SER A 83 1.13 7.11 -5.65
CA SER A 83 0.05 7.19 -6.66
C SER A 83 -1.29 6.59 -6.21
N ALA A 84 -1.68 6.88 -4.96
CA ALA A 84 -2.83 6.30 -4.27
C ALA A 84 -4.10 6.27 -5.17
N GLY A 85 -4.72 5.09 -5.25
CA GLY A 85 -5.94 4.85 -6.03
C GLY A 85 -5.73 4.80 -7.55
N GLY A 86 -4.54 4.43 -8.04
CA GLY A 86 -4.28 4.23 -9.48
C GLY A 86 -3.62 5.44 -10.14
N SER A 87 -4.28 6.59 -10.04
CA SER A 87 -3.89 7.79 -10.81
C SER A 87 -3.45 8.97 -9.95
N GLY A 88 -3.61 8.90 -8.62
CA GLY A 88 -3.10 9.92 -7.68
C GLY A 88 -3.79 11.29 -7.70
N ALA A 89 -4.80 11.54 -8.54
CA ALA A 89 -5.60 12.77 -8.44
C ALA A 89 -6.46 12.78 -7.16
N ARG A 90 -6.97 13.95 -6.73
CA ARG A 90 -7.74 14.12 -5.48
C ARG A 90 -8.78 13.01 -5.22
N PRO A 91 -9.68 12.65 -6.15
CA PRO A 91 -10.67 11.60 -5.90
C PRO A 91 -10.05 10.22 -5.57
N HIS A 92 -8.89 9.91 -6.14
CA HIS A 92 -8.19 8.64 -5.94
C HIS A 92 -7.50 8.58 -4.57
N ILE A 93 -6.93 9.72 -4.14
CA ILE A 93 -6.36 9.85 -2.79
C ILE A 93 -7.47 9.73 -1.75
N ASP A 94 -8.55 10.51 -1.90
CA ASP A 94 -9.68 10.51 -0.97
C ASP A 94 -10.30 9.11 -0.85
N TRP A 95 -10.47 8.42 -1.99
CA TRP A 95 -10.94 7.03 -2.03
C TRP A 95 -10.00 6.05 -1.32
N THR A 96 -8.68 6.20 -1.47
CA THR A 96 -7.71 5.36 -0.77
C THR A 96 -7.70 5.65 0.72
N GLU A 97 -7.79 6.92 1.10
CA GLU A 97 -7.86 7.36 2.50
C GLU A 97 -9.11 6.81 3.20
N GLU A 98 -10.26 6.79 2.54
CA GLU A 98 -11.48 6.18 3.06
C GLU A 98 -11.25 4.70 3.42
N ILE A 99 -10.61 3.94 2.53
CA ILE A 99 -10.27 2.53 2.78
C ILE A 99 -9.30 2.41 3.97
N LEU A 100 -8.29 3.28 4.06
CA LEU A 100 -7.34 3.28 5.19
C LEU A 100 -8.05 3.53 6.52
N ARG A 101 -8.98 4.48 6.56
CA ARG A 101 -9.76 4.82 7.77
C ARG A 101 -10.71 3.69 8.16
N GLU A 102 -11.35 3.05 7.19
CA GLU A 102 -12.18 1.85 7.41
C GLU A 102 -11.37 0.72 8.03
N ILE A 103 -10.21 0.38 7.45
CA ILE A 103 -9.32 -0.66 7.99
C ILE A 103 -8.86 -0.31 9.40
N ALA A 104 -8.49 0.95 9.64
CA ALA A 104 -8.04 1.39 10.96
C ALA A 104 -9.12 1.20 12.03
N ALA A 105 -10.38 1.49 11.70
CA ALA A 105 -11.52 1.26 12.59
C ALA A 105 -11.78 -0.24 12.82
N GLU A 106 -11.81 -1.04 11.76
CA GLU A 106 -12.08 -2.49 11.82
C GLU A 106 -11.01 -3.26 12.59
N GLU A 107 -9.74 -2.92 12.38
CA GLU A 107 -8.58 -3.62 12.95
C GLU A 107 -8.05 -2.94 14.21
N SER A 108 -8.75 -1.89 14.69
CA SER A 108 -8.35 -1.09 15.87
C SER A 108 -6.90 -0.58 15.78
N LEU A 109 -6.49 -0.10 14.60
CA LEU A 109 -5.16 0.43 14.36
C LEU A 109 -5.09 1.92 14.71
N ALA A 110 -3.94 2.32 15.26
CA ALA A 110 -3.59 3.73 15.47
C ALA A 110 -2.34 4.06 14.64
N PHE A 111 -2.40 5.16 13.90
CA PHE A 111 -1.28 5.71 13.15
C PHE A 111 -0.55 6.76 14.00
N ARG A 112 0.77 6.88 13.82
CA ARG A 112 1.64 7.83 14.54
C ARG A 112 2.21 8.86 13.60
#